data_AF-A0A533B2R9-F1
#
_entry.id   AF-A0A533B2R9-F1
#
_cell.length_a   1.000
_cell.length_b   1.000
_cell.length_c   1.000
_cell.angle_alpha   90.00
_cell.angle_beta   90.00
_cell.angle_gamma   90.00
#
_symmetry.space_group_name_H-M   'P 1'
#
loop_
_entity.id
_entity.type
_entity.pdbx_description
1 polymer ?
#
loop_
_entity_poly.entity_id
_entity_poly.type
_entity_poly.pdbx_seq_one_letter_code
_entity_poly.pdbx_strand_id
1 'polypeptide(L)'
;MSRNVTVWRLSFAVILLGLFWPMAPESSAGTLDQLTDLTGKATVVVTLTGRDNFTSEYRYNVSVRNHTSDLLIADSLVIVLDKITNLAGEDREGLTGESFLTRFDILGQDGETDDGKPFFRIPVGPTQQDGETDDGKPFFRIPVGPTQDLASLTDSLPATVRLRNKDYLSVFTPSFKVLGQKRPPPEPKQTPAAQVQPGATPTAPSHNSVDKLIQLLIKKGVVTEEEWRKANQP
;
A
#
# COMPACT_ATOMS: atom_id res chain seq x y z
N MET A 1 -12.53 7.87 -73.86
CA MET A 1 -11.65 7.23 -74.87
C MET A 1 -10.20 7.47 -74.46
N SER A 2 -9.37 6.41 -74.41
CA SER A 2 -7.88 6.37 -74.29
C SER A 2 -7.28 7.02 -73.02
N ARG A 3 -6.89 6.31 -71.94
CA ARG A 3 -5.77 5.36 -71.74
C ARG A 3 -4.43 5.82 -72.32
N ASN A 4 -3.48 6.16 -71.44
CA ASN A 4 -2.13 5.59 -71.48
C ASN A 4 -1.47 5.58 -70.09
N VAL A 5 -0.87 4.43 -69.80
CA VAL A 5 -0.21 3.99 -68.58
C VAL A 5 1.27 4.30 -68.74
N THR A 6 1.97 4.82 -67.72
CA THR A 6 3.37 4.45 -67.49
C THR A 6 3.70 4.60 -66.00
N VAL A 7 3.99 3.45 -65.41
CA VAL A 7 4.52 3.24 -64.07
C VAL A 7 6.02 3.54 -64.11
N TRP A 8 6.54 4.35 -63.19
CA TRP A 8 7.92 4.19 -62.75
C TRP A 8 8.00 4.31 -61.24
N ARG A 9 8.35 3.19 -60.60
CA ARG A 9 8.69 3.10 -59.18
C ARG A 9 10.15 3.50 -59.04
N LEU A 10 10.45 4.44 -58.14
CA LEU A 10 11.71 4.45 -57.43
C LEU A 10 11.46 4.75 -55.95
N SER A 11 11.70 3.74 -55.13
CA SER A 11 11.84 3.81 -53.68
C SER A 11 13.13 4.54 -53.32
N PHE A 12 13.17 5.28 -52.20
CA PHE A 12 13.96 4.92 -51.01
C PHE A 12 13.96 6.02 -49.93
N ALA A 13 13.59 5.59 -48.72
CA ALA A 13 14.10 5.96 -47.40
C ALA A 13 14.25 7.44 -46.99
N VAL A 14 13.39 7.89 -46.07
CA VAL A 14 13.78 8.82 -45.00
C VAL A 14 13.24 8.30 -43.66
N ILE A 15 14.15 7.64 -42.94
CA ILE A 15 14.47 7.76 -41.51
C ILE A 15 13.27 7.69 -40.53
N LEU A 16 13.06 6.47 -40.05
CA LEU A 16 12.37 6.10 -38.83
C LEU A 16 13.31 6.41 -37.66
N LEU A 17 13.20 7.59 -37.04
CA LEU A 17 13.97 7.91 -35.84
C LEU A 17 13.16 8.84 -34.92
N GLY A 18 12.91 8.36 -33.70
CA GLY A 18 12.70 9.25 -32.57
C GLY A 18 11.34 9.23 -31.89
N LEU A 19 10.80 8.06 -31.54
CA LEU A 19 9.87 7.92 -30.40
C LEU A 19 10.11 6.60 -29.66
N PHE A 20 11.37 6.31 -29.32
CA PHE A 20 11.67 5.42 -28.19
C PHE A 20 11.62 6.26 -26.92
N TRP A 21 10.41 6.55 -26.44
CA TRP A 21 10.25 6.82 -25.02
C TRP A 21 10.70 5.55 -24.28
N PRO A 22 11.55 5.65 -23.23
CA PRO A 22 11.71 4.52 -22.33
C PRO A 22 10.32 4.28 -21.73
N MET A 23 9.73 3.15 -22.10
CA MET A 23 8.63 2.55 -21.38
C MET A 23 9.09 2.53 -19.92
N ALA A 24 8.45 3.34 -19.09
CA ALA A 24 8.65 3.26 -17.65
C ALA A 24 8.45 1.78 -17.29
N PRO A 25 9.31 1.18 -16.46
CA PRO A 25 9.06 -0.17 -16.00
C PRO A 25 7.66 -0.17 -15.39
N GLU A 26 6.76 -0.96 -15.98
CA GLU A 26 5.48 -1.26 -15.36
C GLU A 26 5.79 -1.65 -13.92
N SER A 27 5.18 -0.91 -12.99
CA SER A 27 5.33 -1.17 -11.57
C SER A 27 5.04 -2.66 -11.38
N SER A 28 6.07 -3.42 -11.02
CA SER A 28 6.00 -4.87 -10.85
C SER A 28 5.12 -5.17 -9.63
N ALA A 29 3.80 -5.08 -9.80
CA ALA A 29 2.89 -5.82 -8.94
C ALA A 29 3.24 -7.29 -9.15
N GLY A 30 3.81 -7.93 -8.12
CA GLY A 30 4.03 -9.37 -8.15
C GLY A 30 2.76 -10.11 -8.57
N THR A 31 2.93 -11.29 -9.15
CA THR A 31 1.79 -12.19 -9.39
C THR A 31 1.05 -12.37 -8.07
N LEU A 32 -0.29 -12.42 -8.11
CA LEU A 32 -1.15 -12.46 -6.91
C LEU A 32 -0.70 -13.54 -5.90
N ASP A 33 -0.17 -14.67 -6.40
CA ASP A 33 0.40 -15.78 -5.62
C ASP A 33 1.55 -15.39 -4.67
N GLN A 34 2.22 -14.27 -4.95
CA GLN A 34 3.31 -13.77 -4.12
C GLN A 34 2.81 -12.84 -3.00
N LEU A 35 1.51 -12.50 -2.98
CA LEU A 35 0.94 -11.66 -1.96
C LEU A 35 0.63 -12.48 -0.71
N THR A 36 0.95 -11.93 0.46
CA THR A 36 0.68 -12.56 1.74
C THR A 36 -0.75 -12.22 2.18
N ASP A 37 -1.43 -13.16 2.82
CA ASP A 37 -2.69 -12.85 3.50
C ASP A 37 -2.42 -11.94 4.72
N LEU A 38 -2.94 -10.73 4.64
CA LEU A 38 -2.86 -9.70 5.67
C LEU A 38 -4.16 -9.57 6.47
N THR A 39 -5.15 -10.44 6.20
CA THR A 39 -6.41 -10.47 6.95
C THR A 39 -6.11 -10.69 8.44
N GLY A 40 -6.56 -9.76 9.29
CA GLY A 40 -6.30 -9.74 10.74
C GLY A 40 -5.16 -8.81 11.17
N LYS A 41 -4.22 -8.48 10.26
CA LYS A 41 -3.26 -7.38 10.42
C LYS A 41 -3.82 -6.07 9.87
N ALA A 42 -4.59 -6.19 8.80
CA ALA A 42 -5.38 -5.12 8.25
C ALA A 42 -6.87 -5.51 8.26
N THR A 43 -7.72 -4.50 8.37
CA THR A 43 -9.17 -4.65 8.38
C THR A 43 -9.77 -3.86 7.23
N VAL A 44 -10.75 -4.46 6.56
CA VAL A 44 -11.48 -3.79 5.49
C VAL A 44 -12.64 -3.02 6.07
N VAL A 45 -12.71 -1.73 5.76
CA VAL A 45 -13.81 -0.84 6.11
C VAL A 45 -14.70 -0.70 4.88
N VAL A 46 -15.92 -1.22 4.98
CA VAL A 46 -16.91 -1.20 3.89
C VAL A 46 -17.98 -0.17 4.22
N THR A 47 -18.19 0.79 3.33
CA THR A 47 -19.24 1.80 3.46
C THR A 47 -20.14 1.76 2.24
N LEU A 48 -21.44 1.49 2.43
CA LEU A 48 -22.43 1.61 1.36
C LEU A 48 -22.61 3.10 1.02
N THR A 49 -22.29 3.49 -0.21
CA THR A 49 -22.36 4.89 -0.66
C THR A 49 -23.59 5.17 -1.51
N GLY A 50 -24.18 4.16 -2.12
CA GLY A 50 -25.40 4.35 -2.90
C GLY A 50 -26.02 3.05 -3.38
N ARG A 51 -27.30 3.16 -3.74
CA ARG A 51 -28.08 2.09 -4.34
C ARG A 51 -28.86 2.64 -5.52
N ASP A 52 -28.73 1.97 -6.67
CA ASP A 52 -29.56 2.18 -7.84
C ASP A 52 -30.61 1.07 -7.90
N ASN A 53 -31.89 1.43 -7.69
CA ASN A 53 -32.98 0.46 -7.70
C ASN A 53 -33.41 0.07 -9.13
N PHE A 54 -33.09 0.87 -10.15
CA PHE A 54 -33.48 0.58 -11.52
C PHE A 54 -32.58 -0.51 -12.11
N THR A 55 -31.28 -0.46 -11.81
CA THR A 55 -30.32 -1.47 -12.26
C THR A 55 -29.98 -2.49 -11.18
N SER A 56 -30.61 -2.40 -10.00
CA SER A 56 -30.29 -3.19 -8.80
C SER A 56 -28.79 -3.23 -8.47
N GLU A 57 -28.14 -2.06 -8.53
CA GLU A 57 -26.71 -1.91 -8.29
C GLU A 57 -26.45 -1.27 -6.93
N TYR A 58 -25.53 -1.85 -6.19
CA TYR A 58 -25.02 -1.37 -4.91
C TYR A 58 -23.59 -0.85 -5.11
N ARG A 59 -23.31 0.34 -4.57
CA ARG A 59 -21.99 0.97 -4.63
C ARG A 59 -21.42 1.08 -3.23
N TYR A 60 -20.19 0.62 -3.07
CA TYR A 60 -19.45 0.63 -1.82
C TYR A 60 -18.14 1.38 -1.99
N ASN A 61 -17.78 2.18 -1.00
CA ASN A 61 -16.40 2.60 -0.77
C ASN A 61 -15.76 1.60 0.19
N VAL A 62 -14.62 1.06 -0.23
CA VAL A 62 -13.90 0.03 0.52
C VAL A 62 -12.47 0.50 0.76
N SER A 63 -12.10 0.71 2.02
CA SER A 63 -10.74 1.06 2.42
C SER A 63 -10.12 -0.01 3.30
N VAL A 64 -8.79 -0.01 3.40
CA VAL A 64 -8.02 -0.94 4.22
C VAL A 64 -7.37 -0.16 5.36
N ARG A 65 -7.67 -0.54 6.59
CA ARG A 65 -7.03 0.00 7.80
C ARG A 65 -5.87 -0.90 8.21
N ASN A 66 -4.68 -0.34 8.33
CA ASN A 66 -3.54 -1.06 8.91
C ASN A 66 -3.61 -1.02 10.45
N HIS A 67 -3.71 -2.17 11.11
CA HIS A 67 -3.71 -2.24 12.58
C HIS A 67 -2.35 -2.57 13.18
N THR A 68 -1.32 -2.72 12.34
CA THR A 68 0.04 -3.06 12.78
C THR A 68 0.90 -1.81 12.93
N SER A 69 2.02 -1.97 13.63
CA SER A 69 3.08 -0.96 13.70
C SER A 69 3.99 -0.95 12.48
N ASP A 70 3.84 -1.92 11.58
CA ASP A 70 4.65 -2.06 10.38
C ASP A 70 4.01 -1.38 9.18
N LEU A 71 4.83 -0.93 8.24
CA LEU A 71 4.36 -0.40 6.96
C LEU A 71 3.91 -1.54 6.05
N LEU A 72 2.77 -1.36 5.39
CA LEU A 72 2.32 -2.24 4.31
C LEU A 72 2.67 -1.59 2.97
N ILE A 73 3.17 -2.38 2.03
CA ILE A 73 3.54 -1.88 0.70
C ILE A 73 2.25 -1.68 -0.09
N ALA A 74 1.78 -0.44 -0.25
CA ALA A 74 0.42 -0.21 -0.70
C ALA A 74 0.21 -0.52 -2.20
N ASP A 75 1.26 -0.46 -3.01
CA ASP A 75 1.22 -0.82 -4.44
C ASP A 75 0.89 -2.31 -4.67
N SER A 76 1.13 -3.14 -3.67
CA SER A 76 0.82 -4.56 -3.63
C SER A 76 -0.53 -4.87 -2.97
N LEU A 77 -1.21 -3.88 -2.35
CA LEU A 77 -2.45 -4.12 -1.62
C LEU A 77 -3.62 -4.37 -2.58
N VAL A 78 -4.25 -5.51 -2.40
CA VAL A 78 -5.50 -5.87 -3.06
C VAL A 78 -6.52 -6.37 -2.04
N ILE A 79 -7.78 -6.08 -2.30
CA ILE A 79 -8.91 -6.67 -1.59
C ILE A 79 -9.57 -7.72 -2.48
N VAL A 80 -9.73 -8.93 -1.95
CA VAL A 80 -10.40 -10.03 -2.64
C VAL A 80 -11.80 -10.16 -2.06
N LEU A 81 -12.84 -10.11 -2.90
CA LEU A 81 -14.21 -10.32 -2.48
C LEU A 81 -14.41 -11.80 -2.14
N ASP A 82 -14.54 -12.09 -0.84
CA ASP A 82 -14.54 -13.46 -0.33
C ASP A 82 -15.95 -14.06 -0.33
N LYS A 83 -16.93 -13.28 0.11
CA LYS A 83 -18.34 -13.67 0.18
C LYS A 83 -19.26 -12.46 0.23
N ILE A 84 -20.53 -12.72 -0.04
CA ILE A 84 -21.64 -11.77 0.10
C ILE A 84 -22.64 -12.40 1.07
N THR A 85 -23.05 -11.67 2.09
CA THR A 85 -24.02 -12.16 3.09
C THR A 85 -25.35 -11.43 3.02
N ASN A 86 -26.44 -12.15 3.30
CA ASN A 86 -27.76 -11.56 3.46
C ASN A 86 -27.90 -10.86 4.84
N LEU A 87 -29.08 -10.29 5.12
CA LEU A 87 -29.38 -9.65 6.41
C LEU A 87 -29.31 -10.60 7.62
N ALA A 88 -29.46 -11.90 7.40
CA ALA A 88 -29.31 -12.94 8.43
C ALA A 88 -27.85 -13.39 8.61
N GLY A 89 -26.92 -12.87 7.81
CA GLY A 89 -25.50 -13.23 7.84
C GLY A 89 -25.16 -14.52 7.08
N GLU A 90 -26.10 -15.10 6.35
CA GLU A 90 -25.87 -16.29 5.53
C GLU A 90 -25.20 -15.90 4.21
N ASP A 91 -24.26 -16.72 3.74
CA ASP A 91 -23.51 -16.52 2.49
C ASP A 91 -23.99 -17.40 1.33
N ARG A 92 -25.05 -18.16 1.56
CA ARG A 92 -25.66 -19.11 0.64
C ARG A 92 -27.17 -19.01 0.65
N GLU A 93 -27.78 -19.34 -0.47
CA GLU A 93 -29.23 -19.48 -0.55
C GLU A 93 -29.70 -20.76 0.17
N GLY A 94 -30.73 -20.66 0.99
CA GLY A 94 -31.23 -21.79 1.78
C GLY A 94 -31.81 -22.96 0.98
N LEU A 95 -32.31 -22.74 -0.24
CA LEU A 95 -32.94 -23.80 -1.05
C LEU A 95 -31.96 -24.51 -1.98
N THR A 96 -31.08 -23.77 -2.65
CA THR A 96 -30.14 -24.34 -3.62
C THR A 96 -28.75 -24.60 -3.03
N GLY A 97 -28.40 -23.92 -1.93
CA GLY A 97 -27.05 -23.95 -1.34
C GLY A 97 -26.01 -23.18 -2.15
N GLU A 98 -26.41 -22.52 -3.24
CA GLU A 98 -25.51 -21.68 -4.04
C GLU A 98 -25.02 -20.48 -3.24
N SER A 99 -23.76 -20.10 -3.44
CA SER A 99 -23.23 -18.89 -2.82
C SER A 99 -23.93 -17.66 -3.38
N PHE A 100 -24.22 -16.68 -2.52
CA PHE A 100 -24.69 -15.40 -3.02
C PHE A 100 -23.67 -14.73 -3.93
N LEU A 101 -22.36 -14.94 -3.73
CA LEU A 101 -21.32 -14.32 -4.56
C LEU A 101 -21.49 -14.58 -6.05
N THR A 102 -21.83 -15.81 -6.45
CA THR A 102 -21.98 -16.22 -7.86
C THR A 102 -23.21 -15.63 -8.54
N ARG A 103 -24.10 -15.01 -7.78
CA ARG A 103 -25.34 -14.39 -8.28
C ARG A 103 -25.22 -12.89 -8.51
N PHE A 104 -24.07 -12.30 -8.17
CA PHE A 104 -23.82 -10.89 -8.39
C PHE A 104 -22.94 -10.70 -9.62
N ASP A 105 -23.36 -9.76 -10.48
CA ASP A 105 -22.50 -9.15 -11.46
C ASP A 105 -21.55 -8.19 -10.71
N ILE A 106 -20.25 -8.48 -10.78
CA ILE A 106 -19.21 -7.69 -10.12
C ILE A 106 -18.65 -6.70 -11.14
N LEU A 107 -18.76 -5.40 -10.86
CA LEU A 107 -18.42 -4.36 -11.83
C LEU A 107 -17.15 -3.62 -11.41
N GLY A 108 -16.23 -3.46 -12.36
CA GLY A 108 -14.99 -2.71 -12.16
C GLY A 108 -13.94 -3.43 -11.31
N GLN A 109 -13.98 -4.77 -11.26
CA GLN A 109 -12.89 -5.56 -10.69
C GLN A 109 -11.63 -5.43 -11.54
N ASP A 110 -10.45 -5.48 -10.90
CA ASP A 110 -9.16 -5.40 -11.57
C ASP A 110 -8.66 -6.77 -12.07
N GLY A 111 -9.28 -7.85 -11.59
CA GLY A 111 -9.03 -9.21 -12.01
C GLY A 111 -9.70 -10.22 -11.11
N GLU A 112 -9.31 -11.48 -11.29
CA GLU A 112 -9.77 -12.62 -10.48
C GLU A 112 -8.56 -13.39 -9.96
N THR A 113 -8.73 -13.99 -8.78
CA THR A 113 -7.79 -14.95 -8.20
C THR A 113 -7.89 -16.29 -8.93
N ASP A 114 -6.94 -17.18 -8.68
CA ASP A 114 -6.95 -18.54 -9.26
C ASP A 114 -8.19 -19.37 -8.85
N ASP A 115 -8.78 -19.09 -7.68
CA ASP A 115 -10.06 -19.67 -7.25
C ASP A 115 -11.30 -18.93 -7.80
N GLY A 116 -11.11 -18.01 -8.74
CA GLY A 116 -12.18 -17.29 -9.44
C GLY A 116 -12.83 -16.17 -8.62
N LYS A 117 -12.19 -15.69 -7.54
CA LYS A 117 -12.72 -14.60 -6.73
C LYS A 117 -12.26 -13.25 -7.26
N PRO A 118 -13.15 -12.27 -7.36
CA PRO A 118 -12.78 -10.99 -7.93
C PRO A 118 -11.99 -10.16 -6.93
N PHE A 119 -10.99 -9.44 -7.43
CA PHE A 119 -10.16 -8.56 -6.60
C PHE A 119 -10.14 -7.11 -7.13
N PHE A 120 -9.87 -6.19 -6.21
CA PHE A 120 -9.71 -4.77 -6.48
C PHE A 120 -8.39 -4.30 -5.87
N ARG A 121 -7.64 -3.50 -6.62
CA ARG A 121 -6.42 -2.84 -6.17
C ARG A 121 -6.79 -1.64 -5.32
N ILE A 122 -6.12 -1.51 -4.19
CA ILE A 122 -6.29 -0.36 -3.33
C ILE A 122 -5.52 0.82 -3.93
N PRO A 123 -6.16 1.99 -4.13
CA PRO A 123 -5.47 3.13 -4.72
C PRO A 123 -4.30 3.59 -3.85
N VAL A 124 -3.16 3.84 -4.51
CA VAL A 124 -1.98 4.47 -3.92
C VAL A 124 -1.93 5.92 -4.39
N GLY A 125 -2.12 6.90 -3.50
CA GLY A 125 -2.09 8.32 -3.90
C GLY A 125 -2.23 9.30 -2.73
N PRO A 126 -1.59 10.49 -2.74
CA PRO A 126 -1.62 11.41 -1.61
C PRO A 126 -2.94 12.16 -1.61
N THR A 127 -3.87 11.79 -0.73
CA THR A 127 -5.05 12.65 -0.47
C THR A 127 -5.33 12.88 1.00
N GLN A 128 -4.43 12.44 1.90
CA GLN A 128 -4.49 12.87 3.28
C GLN A 128 -3.67 14.15 3.42
N GLN A 129 -4.35 15.26 3.68
CA GLN A 129 -3.73 16.53 4.03
C GLN A 129 -2.87 16.33 5.30
N ASP A 130 -1.56 16.54 5.18
CA ASP A 130 -0.61 16.35 6.29
C ASP A 130 -0.63 17.52 7.29
N GLY A 131 -1.31 18.60 6.93
CA GLY A 131 -1.55 19.75 7.79
C GLY A 131 -1.94 20.99 6.99
N GLU A 132 -2.10 22.10 7.69
CA GLU A 132 -2.13 23.45 7.09
C GLU A 132 -0.76 24.10 7.27
N THR A 133 -0.31 24.82 6.25
CA THR A 133 0.79 25.79 6.37
C THR A 133 0.32 26.92 7.29
N ASP A 134 1.24 27.70 7.86
CA ASP A 134 0.92 28.87 8.70
C ASP A 134 -0.07 29.85 8.03
N ASP A 135 -0.16 29.81 6.69
CA ASP A 135 -1.08 30.59 5.86
C ASP A 135 -2.50 29.98 5.70
N GLY A 136 -2.80 28.85 6.34
CA GLY A 136 -4.08 28.13 6.20
C GLY A 136 -4.24 27.36 4.88
N LYS A 137 -3.13 27.00 4.23
CA LYS A 137 -3.16 26.20 3.00
C LYS A 137 -2.87 24.73 3.29
N PRO A 138 -3.67 23.77 2.79
CA PRO A 138 -3.37 22.36 2.96
C PRO A 138 -2.02 22.04 2.31
N PHE A 139 -1.15 21.31 3.02
CA PHE A 139 0.06 20.75 2.42
C PHE A 139 0.01 19.22 2.41
N PHE A 140 0.69 18.65 1.42
CA PHE A 140 0.84 17.21 1.22
C PHE A 140 2.33 16.91 1.21
N ARG A 141 2.77 16.01 2.07
CA ARG A 141 4.13 15.46 2.06
C ARG A 141 4.19 14.48 0.91
N ILE A 142 4.97 14.83 -0.11
CA ILE A 142 5.34 13.90 -1.17
C ILE A 142 6.32 12.89 -0.54
N PRO A 143 6.00 11.59 -0.47
CA PRO A 143 6.94 10.60 0.04
C PRO A 143 8.24 10.64 -0.77
N VAL A 144 9.38 10.66 -0.07
CA VAL A 144 10.70 10.55 -0.71
C VAL A 144 10.97 9.07 -1.02
N GLY A 145 10.33 8.55 -2.06
CA GLY A 145 10.48 7.17 -2.51
C GLY A 145 9.40 6.78 -3.53
N PRO A 146 9.66 5.76 -4.36
CA PRO A 146 8.74 5.33 -5.42
C PRO A 146 7.44 4.70 -4.90
N THR A 147 7.35 4.39 -3.60
CA THR A 147 6.28 3.58 -3.03
C THR A 147 5.59 4.32 -1.91
N GLN A 148 4.32 4.66 -2.16
CA GLN A 148 3.43 5.19 -1.16
C GLN A 148 2.92 4.03 -0.30
N ASP A 149 3.56 3.78 0.82
CA ASP A 149 3.12 2.75 1.77
C ASP A 149 1.90 3.16 2.57
N LEU A 150 1.18 2.15 3.07
CA LEU A 150 0.15 2.33 4.07
C LEU A 150 0.80 2.34 5.46
N ALA A 151 0.76 3.50 6.12
CA ALA A 151 1.39 3.72 7.42
C ALA A 151 0.71 2.91 8.54
N SER A 152 1.37 2.86 9.70
CA SER A 152 0.83 2.21 10.89
C SER A 152 -0.44 2.93 11.36
N LEU A 153 -1.50 2.18 11.69
CA LEU A 153 -2.75 2.75 12.24
C LEU A 153 -3.46 3.74 11.32
N THR A 154 -3.17 3.72 10.00
CA THR A 154 -3.82 4.58 9.00
C THR A 154 -4.73 3.80 8.06
N ASP A 155 -5.63 4.53 7.41
CA ASP A 155 -6.54 4.02 6.38
C ASP A 155 -6.00 4.29 4.98
N SER A 156 -6.26 3.36 4.08
CA SER A 156 -5.99 3.55 2.66
C SER A 156 -7.01 4.49 2.03
N LEU A 157 -6.72 4.90 0.78
CA LEU A 157 -7.76 5.45 -0.07
C LEU A 157 -8.87 4.42 -0.33
N PRO A 158 -10.11 4.86 -0.52
CA PRO A 158 -11.21 3.96 -0.83
C PRO A 158 -11.14 3.49 -2.29
N ALA A 159 -11.22 2.18 -2.48
CA ALA A 159 -11.59 1.57 -3.76
C ALA A 159 -13.13 1.59 -3.90
N THR A 160 -13.62 1.74 -5.13
CA THR A 160 -15.06 1.65 -5.42
C THR A 160 -15.42 0.24 -5.84
N VAL A 161 -16.30 -0.42 -5.08
CA VAL A 161 -16.83 -1.75 -5.41
C VAL A 161 -18.30 -1.61 -5.81
N ARG A 162 -18.66 -2.22 -6.94
CA ARG A 162 -20.01 -2.15 -7.51
C ARG A 162 -20.55 -3.56 -7.70
N LEU A 163 -21.65 -3.85 -7.03
CA LEU A 163 -22.29 -5.16 -7.04
C LEU A 163 -23.69 -5.03 -7.61
N ARG A 164 -24.03 -5.82 -8.62
CA ARG A 164 -25.36 -5.79 -9.24
C ARG A 164 -26.01 -7.16 -9.13
N ASN A 165 -27.28 -7.18 -8.74
CA ASN A 165 -28.07 -8.41 -8.72
C ASN A 165 -29.46 -8.15 -9.29
N LYS A 166 -29.73 -8.70 -10.47
CA LYS A 166 -30.99 -8.45 -11.21
C LYS A 166 -32.18 -9.14 -10.57
N ASP A 167 -31.94 -10.18 -9.79
CA ASP A 167 -32.98 -11.04 -9.23
C ASP A 167 -33.36 -10.65 -7.78
N TYR A 168 -32.58 -9.79 -7.13
CA TYR A 168 -32.79 -9.42 -5.73
C TYR A 168 -32.91 -7.91 -5.47
N LEU A 169 -33.94 -7.56 -4.70
CA LEU A 169 -34.16 -6.22 -4.12
C LEU A 169 -33.70 -6.12 -2.65
N SER A 170 -33.03 -7.14 -2.12
CA SER A 170 -32.58 -7.19 -0.73
C SER A 170 -31.18 -6.59 -0.55
N VAL A 171 -30.90 -6.07 0.65
CA VAL A 171 -29.57 -5.56 1.02
C VAL A 171 -28.65 -6.74 1.34
N PHE A 172 -27.44 -6.70 0.80
CA PHE A 172 -26.38 -7.67 1.05
C PHE A 172 -25.09 -6.98 1.48
N THR A 173 -24.30 -7.66 2.31
CA THR A 173 -23.05 -7.11 2.83
C THR A 173 -21.87 -7.87 2.21
N PRO A 174 -20.99 -7.20 1.44
CA PRO A 174 -19.79 -7.85 0.94
C PRO A 174 -18.73 -7.96 2.04
N SER A 175 -17.98 -9.07 2.01
CA SER A 175 -16.85 -9.34 2.89
C SER A 175 -15.59 -9.55 2.05
N PHE A 176 -14.45 -9.03 2.53
CA PHE A 176 -13.21 -9.03 1.77
C PHE A 176 -12.05 -9.61 2.59
N LYS A 177 -11.11 -10.25 1.89
CA LYS A 177 -9.77 -10.55 2.38
C LYS A 177 -8.80 -9.48 1.90
N VAL A 178 -7.74 -9.24 2.67
CA VAL A 178 -6.68 -8.30 2.30
C VAL A 178 -5.43 -9.09 1.97
N LEU A 179 -4.94 -8.97 0.74
CA LEU A 179 -3.65 -9.53 0.34
C LEU A 179 -2.67 -8.39 0.07
N GLY A 180 -1.40 -8.62 0.39
CA GLY A 180 -0.33 -7.67 0.08
C GLY A 180 1.01 -8.07 0.65
N GLN A 181 1.99 -7.20 0.48
CA GLN A 181 3.32 -7.37 1.04
C GLN A 181 3.52 -6.43 2.25
N LYS A 182 4.21 -6.94 3.26
CA LYS A 182 4.70 -6.12 4.37
C LYS A 182 6.09 -5.60 4.01
N ARG A 183 6.34 -4.31 4.27
CA ARG A 183 7.70 -3.77 4.13
C ARG A 183 8.58 -4.36 5.23
N PRO A 184 9.76 -4.91 4.91
CA PRO A 184 10.70 -5.33 5.94
C PRO A 184 11.09 -4.11 6.80
N PRO A 185 11.28 -4.29 8.13
CA PRO A 185 11.77 -3.22 8.98
C PRO A 185 13.05 -2.63 8.39
N PRO A 186 13.23 -1.30 8.40
CA PRO A 186 14.48 -0.70 7.95
C PRO A 186 15.63 -1.32 8.73
N GLU A 187 16.69 -1.73 8.04
CA GLU A 187 17.88 -2.24 8.70
C GLU A 187 18.34 -1.22 9.75
N PRO A 188 18.69 -1.64 10.97
CA PRO A 188 19.27 -0.72 11.93
C PRO A 188 20.48 -0.11 11.25
N LYS A 189 20.50 1.23 11.11
CA LYS A 189 21.64 1.96 10.56
C LYS A 189 22.89 1.40 11.23
N GLN A 190 23.66 0.61 10.49
CA GLN A 190 25.02 0.30 10.90
C GLN A 190 25.71 1.65 10.95
N THR A 191 25.95 2.16 12.16
CA THR A 191 27.02 3.11 12.39
C THR A 191 28.21 2.53 11.64
N PRO A 192 28.82 3.24 10.67
CA PRO A 192 29.88 2.66 9.87
C PRO A 192 30.91 2.09 10.83
N ALA A 193 31.02 0.76 10.83
CA ALA A 193 32.12 0.09 11.50
C ALA A 193 33.35 0.68 10.83
N ALA A 194 34.14 1.44 11.60
CA ALA A 194 35.46 1.86 11.16
C ALA A 194 36.13 0.62 10.61
N GLN A 195 36.54 0.67 9.33
CA GLN A 195 37.26 -0.41 8.67
C GLN A 195 38.39 -0.83 9.60
N VAL A 196 38.27 -2.01 10.20
CA VAL A 196 39.29 -2.54 11.09
C VAL A 196 40.42 -3.01 10.19
N GLN A 197 41.37 -2.12 9.98
CA GLN A 197 42.66 -2.44 9.40
C GLN A 197 43.32 -3.48 10.33
N PRO A 198 43.82 -4.63 9.82
CA PRO A 198 44.39 -5.66 10.68
C PRO A 198 45.71 -5.14 11.26
N GLY A 199 45.67 -4.73 12.52
CA GLY A 199 46.86 -4.29 13.26
C GLY A 199 46.65 -3.03 14.10
N ALA A 200 45.78 -3.09 15.11
CA ALA A 200 45.82 -2.13 16.21
C ALA A 200 45.26 -2.75 17.48
N THR A 201 46.07 -2.77 18.53
CA THR A 201 45.71 -3.18 19.90
C THR A 201 44.59 -2.28 20.46
N PRO A 202 43.71 -2.82 21.33
CA PRO A 202 42.58 -2.06 21.88
C PRO A 202 43.10 -0.90 22.73
N THR A 203 42.89 0.33 22.26
CA THR A 203 43.20 1.53 23.03
C THR A 203 42.01 1.86 23.93
N ALA A 204 42.26 2.03 25.23
CA ALA A 204 41.25 2.43 26.21
C ALA A 204 40.51 3.70 25.76
N PRO A 205 39.22 3.85 26.10
CA PRO A 205 38.43 5.01 25.68
C PRO A 205 39.08 6.31 26.16
N SER A 206 39.21 7.28 25.24
CA SER A 206 39.82 8.57 25.55
C SER A 206 39.02 9.30 26.64
N HIS A 207 39.71 9.95 27.56
CA HIS A 207 39.13 10.72 28.68
C HIS A 207 38.02 11.68 28.22
N ASN A 208 38.21 12.32 27.06
CA ASN A 208 37.25 13.22 26.44
C ASN A 208 35.91 12.57 26.07
N SER A 209 35.91 11.29 25.71
CA SER A 209 34.69 10.55 25.37
C SER A 209 33.87 10.23 26.62
N VAL A 210 34.56 9.97 27.73
CA VAL A 210 33.95 9.70 29.04
C VAL A 210 33.35 11.00 29.60
N ASP A 211 34.06 12.12 29.52
CA ASP A 211 33.58 13.42 29.99
C ASP A 211 32.29 13.86 29.29
N LYS A 212 32.19 13.64 27.97
CA LYS A 212 30.97 13.95 27.20
C LYS A 212 29.77 13.09 27.61
N LEU A 213 30.02 11.82 27.94
CA LEU A 213 28.98 10.91 28.40
C LEU A 213 28.47 11.34 29.79
N ILE A 214 29.38 11.72 30.69
CA ILE A 214 29.05 12.23 32.02
C ILE A 214 28.21 13.51 31.90
N GLN A 215 28.60 14.46 31.05
CA GLN A 215 27.81 15.67 30.81
C GLN A 215 26.42 15.38 30.25
N LEU A 216 26.28 14.38 29.39
CA LEU A 216 24.98 13.97 28.85
C LEU A 216 24.08 13.34 29.92
N LEU A 217 24.65 12.53 30.82
CA LEU A 217 23.91 11.89 31.92
C LEU A 217 23.40 12.92 32.93
N ILE A 218 24.21 13.94 33.24
CA ILE A 218 23.81 15.07 34.09
C ILE A 218 22.72 15.88 33.40
N LYS A 219 22.90 16.23 32.12
CA LYS A 219 21.92 17.01 31.35
C LYS A 219 20.57 16.30 31.17
N LYS A 220 20.57 14.96 31.16
CA LYS A 220 19.37 14.13 31.07
C LYS A 220 18.71 13.88 32.42
N GLY A 221 19.28 14.38 33.52
CA GLY A 221 18.77 14.18 34.88
C GLY A 221 18.89 12.74 35.39
N VAL A 222 19.71 11.91 34.73
CA VAL A 222 19.93 10.50 35.09
C VAL A 222 20.92 10.38 36.24
N VAL A 223 21.82 11.36 36.38
CA VAL A 223 22.79 11.48 37.48
C VAL A 223 22.80 12.93 37.95
N THR A 224 22.77 13.15 39.26
CA THR A 224 22.94 14.49 39.82
C THR A 224 24.42 14.78 40.09
N GLU A 225 24.84 16.04 39.92
CA GLU A 225 26.25 16.44 40.05
C GLU A 225 26.81 16.22 41.47
N GLU A 226 25.93 16.19 42.48
CA GLU A 226 26.28 15.90 43.88
C GLU A 226 26.59 14.41 44.12
N GLU A 227 25.90 13.50 43.43
CA GLU A 227 26.14 12.05 43.56
C GLU A 227 27.46 11.62 42.92
N TRP A 228 27.86 12.24 41.80
CA TRP A 228 29.15 11.98 41.16
C TRP A 228 30.35 12.44 42.01
N ARG A 229 30.27 13.64 42.62
CA ARG A 229 31.35 14.15 43.47
C ARG A 229 31.56 13.31 44.73
N LYS A 230 30.50 12.68 45.25
CA LYS A 230 30.56 11.81 46.44
C LYS A 230 31.14 10.44 46.14
N ALA A 231 30.99 9.94 44.91
CA ALA A 231 31.54 8.65 44.47
C ALA A 231 33.03 8.70 44.11
N ASN A 232 33.59 9.91 43.94
CA ASN A 232 34.97 10.12 43.47
C ASN A 232 35.87 10.84 44.50
N GLN A 233 35.47 10.89 45.77
CA GLN A 233 36.38 11.23 46.87
C GLN A 233 37.19 10.00 47.27
N PRO A 234 38.52 10.10 47.42
CA PRO A 234 39.35 9.01 47.92
C PRO A 234 39.10 8.71 49.40
#